data_AF-A0A832A208-F1
#
_entry.id   AF-A0A832A208-F1
#
_cell.length_a   1.000
_cell.length_b   1.000
_cell.length_c   1.000
_cell.angle_alpha   90.00
_cell.angle_beta   90.00
_cell.angle_gamma   90.00
#
_symmetry.space_group_name_H-M   'P 1'
#
loop_
_entity.id
_entity.type
_entity.pdbx_description
1 polymer ?
#
loop_
_entity_poly.entity_id
_entity_poly.type
_entity_poly.pdbx_seq_one_letter_code
_entity_poly.pdbx_strand_id
1 'polypeptide(L)'
;MPSVALMKKLSALDPALRDALLAVMEEVASQKEPREESIPRAAFDELTNVVRRLSAAQELTAQTLQTLADAQARTEQCLSTLTERVDRLAQAQERTELRLNELAEAQSRTERHLQELAQAQSRTEQRLNELAQAQAQTEQRLTTLTERVDRLAEAQERTEKRLDELASAQIALQETVERLALGLGSVRDQVGGLSRTMAYALENEAYRCLPDFLKERHGIVVLERLVRTEIAGREVNFFGRVRKDGHEGHLVGECVLRLDDRTKLAQIQVTIDAVEETLGGPVIPVIVTHFAKKDVLEKARQRGILVVQSFEW
;
A
#
# COMPACT_ATOMS: atom_id res chain seq x y z
N MET A 1 74.78 84.49 129.66
CA MET A 1 75.46 85.53 130.47
C MET A 1 76.91 85.10 130.76
N PRO A 2 77.89 86.01 130.69
CA PRO A 2 79.32 85.76 130.42
C PRO A 2 80.23 85.72 131.67
N SER A 3 81.45 85.17 131.52
CA SER A 3 82.45 84.96 132.57
C SER A 3 83.03 86.25 133.17
N VAL A 4 83.01 86.33 134.50
CA VAL A 4 83.49 87.44 135.38
C VAL A 4 84.92 87.92 135.07
N ALA A 5 85.72 87.13 134.34
CA ALA A 5 87.06 87.53 133.91
C ALA A 5 87.08 88.75 132.97
N LEU A 6 86.06 88.93 132.12
CA LEU A 6 86.01 90.01 131.12
C LEU A 6 85.79 91.39 131.76
N MET A 7 84.93 91.49 132.78
CA MET A 7 84.63 92.77 133.44
C MET A 7 85.84 93.40 134.15
N LYS A 8 86.77 92.59 134.70
CA LYS A 8 87.99 93.10 135.37
C LYS A 8 89.04 93.66 134.41
N LYS A 9 89.09 93.20 133.15
CA LYS A 9 90.05 93.73 132.15
C LYS A 9 89.52 94.99 131.46
N LEU A 10 88.20 95.14 131.34
CA LEU A 10 87.55 96.33 130.78
C LEU A 10 87.77 97.60 131.63
N SER A 11 88.01 97.47 132.94
CA SER A 11 88.24 98.62 133.83
C SER A 11 89.64 99.24 133.76
N ALA A 12 90.61 98.55 133.13
CA ALA A 12 91.97 99.06 132.94
C ALA A 12 92.17 99.77 131.59
N LEU A 13 91.12 99.87 130.76
CA LEU A 13 91.14 100.46 129.43
C LEU A 13 90.48 101.85 129.41
N ASP A 14 91.00 102.70 128.52
CA ASP A 14 90.55 104.06 128.20
C ASP A 14 89.02 104.11 127.91
N PRO A 15 88.25 105.07 128.47
CA PRO A 15 86.79 105.14 128.31
C PRO A 15 86.27 105.02 126.88
N ALA A 16 86.95 105.65 125.90
CA ALA A 16 86.51 105.62 124.52
C ALA A 16 86.54 104.20 123.89
N LEU A 17 87.48 103.35 124.33
CA LEU A 17 87.60 101.97 123.85
C LEU A 17 86.59 101.03 124.52
N ARG A 18 86.17 101.36 125.75
CA ARG A 18 85.19 100.59 126.52
C ARG A 18 83.79 100.73 125.94
N ASP A 19 83.40 101.95 125.58
CA ASP A 19 82.09 102.22 124.99
C ASP A 19 81.97 101.62 123.59
N ALA A 20 83.05 101.64 122.79
CA ALA A 20 83.09 100.97 121.49
C ALA A 20 82.91 99.45 121.59
N LEU A 21 83.53 98.80 122.59
CA LEU A 21 83.36 97.36 122.82
C LEU A 21 81.99 96.99 123.39
N LEU A 22 81.39 97.85 124.22
CA LEU A 22 80.00 97.68 124.68
C LEU A 22 79.01 97.84 123.52
N ALA A 23 79.20 98.82 122.64
CA ALA A 23 78.39 99.00 121.44
C ALA A 23 78.47 97.78 120.51
N VAL A 24 79.65 97.19 120.29
CA VAL A 24 79.80 95.95 119.50
C VAL A 24 79.14 94.76 120.19
N MET A 25 79.21 94.66 121.53
CA MET A 25 78.52 93.59 122.25
C MET A 25 76.99 93.73 122.22
N GLU A 26 76.48 94.96 122.19
CA GLU A 26 75.05 95.27 122.07
C GLU A 26 74.53 95.04 120.64
N GLU A 27 75.33 95.38 119.63
CA GLU A 27 75.08 95.09 118.21
C GLU A 27 75.08 93.58 117.94
N VAL A 28 76.03 92.83 118.51
CA VAL A 28 76.12 91.37 118.35
C VAL A 28 75.03 90.63 119.14
N ALA A 29 74.54 91.20 120.25
CA ALA A 29 73.39 90.67 120.97
C ALA A 29 72.07 90.89 120.20
N SER A 30 71.98 91.97 119.43
CA SER A 30 70.80 92.28 118.60
C SER A 30 70.70 91.43 117.32
N GLN A 31 71.74 90.65 116.97
CA GLN A 31 71.78 89.79 115.79
C GLN A 31 71.42 88.30 116.02
N LYS A 32 70.85 87.92 117.17
CA LYS A 32 70.47 86.53 117.41
C LYS A 32 69.05 86.35 117.96
N GLU A 33 68.08 86.47 117.06
CA GLU A 33 66.84 85.68 117.14
C GLU A 33 66.67 84.86 115.84
N PRO A 34 66.51 83.53 115.92
CA PRO A 34 66.10 82.71 114.78
C PRO A 34 64.57 82.73 114.70
N ARG A 35 64.00 83.13 113.55
CA ARG A 35 62.57 82.93 113.25
C ARG A 35 62.38 81.52 112.68
N GLU A 36 61.97 80.58 113.52
CA GLU A 36 61.22 79.40 113.09
C GLU A 36 59.78 79.86 112.79
N GLU A 37 59.40 79.94 111.52
CA GLU A 37 58.00 80.13 111.13
C GLU A 37 57.22 78.84 111.46
N SER A 38 56.62 78.80 112.65
CA SER A 38 55.64 77.77 113.03
C SER A 38 54.39 77.96 112.18
N ILE A 39 54.14 77.03 111.25
CA ILE A 39 52.87 76.95 110.53
C ILE A 39 51.77 76.72 111.59
N PRO A 40 50.71 77.55 111.68
CA PRO A 40 49.64 77.34 112.64
C PRO A 40 48.96 76.00 112.40
N ARG A 41 48.67 75.22 113.45
CA ARG A 41 48.00 73.90 113.36
C ARG A 41 46.76 73.95 112.45
N ALA A 42 46.03 75.06 112.43
CA ALA A 42 44.89 75.27 111.54
C ALA A 42 45.23 75.11 110.05
N ALA A 43 46.38 75.62 109.57
CA ALA A 43 46.80 75.50 108.17
C ALA A 43 47.29 74.06 107.85
N PHE A 44 47.88 73.37 108.82
CA PHE A 44 48.23 71.94 108.69
C PHE A 44 46.98 71.04 108.70
N ASP A 45 45.98 71.37 109.51
CA ASP A 45 44.67 70.67 109.55
C ASP A 45 43.88 70.92 108.25
N GLU A 46 43.97 72.12 107.68
CA GLU A 46 43.36 72.48 106.40
C GLU A 46 44.05 71.74 105.24
N LEU A 47 45.39 71.68 105.22
CA LEU A 47 46.15 70.84 104.30
C LEU A 47 45.79 69.36 104.46
N THR A 48 45.69 68.87 105.70
CA THR A 48 45.29 67.47 105.99
C THR A 48 43.89 67.18 105.47
N ASN A 49 42.95 68.12 105.60
CA ASN A 49 41.60 68.00 105.05
C ASN A 49 41.57 68.05 103.52
N VAL A 50 42.39 68.90 102.89
CA VAL A 50 42.54 68.94 101.42
C VAL A 50 43.14 67.63 100.92
N VAL A 51 44.19 67.11 101.56
CA VAL A 51 44.81 65.82 101.21
C VAL A 51 43.81 64.68 101.42
N ARG A 52 43.00 64.71 102.48
CA ARG A 52 41.95 63.70 102.72
C ARG A 52 40.83 63.76 101.69
N ARG A 53 40.40 64.95 101.29
CA ARG A 53 39.43 65.16 100.19
C ARG A 53 40.01 64.75 98.86
N LEU A 54 41.29 65.02 98.61
CA LEU A 54 42.00 64.60 97.40
C LEU A 54 42.15 63.08 97.36
N SER A 55 42.48 62.44 98.48
CA SER A 55 42.53 60.98 98.62
C SER A 55 41.16 60.34 98.38
N ALA A 56 40.10 60.91 98.96
CA ALA A 56 38.73 60.44 98.74
C ALA A 56 38.26 60.69 97.29
N ALA A 57 38.63 61.82 96.68
CA ALA A 57 38.35 62.09 95.28
C ALA A 57 39.15 61.16 94.35
N GLN A 58 40.41 60.83 94.72
CA GLN A 58 41.25 59.86 94.02
C GLN A 58 40.66 58.45 94.11
N GLU A 59 40.19 58.01 95.28
CA GLU A 59 39.47 56.75 95.46
C GLU A 59 38.18 56.72 94.64
N LEU A 60 37.38 57.79 94.65
CA LEU A 60 36.17 57.90 93.84
C LEU A 60 36.50 57.85 92.34
N THR A 61 37.53 58.57 91.90
CA THR A 61 37.98 58.50 90.49
C THR A 61 38.48 57.11 90.13
N ALA A 62 39.23 56.43 91.01
CA ALA A 62 39.67 55.06 90.79
C ALA A 62 38.48 54.10 90.67
N GLN A 63 37.44 54.27 91.50
CA GLN A 63 36.19 53.51 91.39
C GLN A 63 35.44 53.81 90.08
N THR A 64 35.36 55.09 89.66
CA THR A 64 34.74 55.44 88.37
C THR A 64 35.52 54.90 87.18
N LEU A 65 36.87 54.91 87.24
CA LEU A 65 37.73 54.32 86.22
C LEU A 65 37.57 52.80 86.17
N GLN A 66 37.44 52.13 87.32
CA GLN A 66 37.17 50.70 87.38
C GLN A 66 35.80 50.36 86.77
N THR A 67 34.75 51.10 87.12
CA THR A 67 33.41 50.86 86.55
C THR A 67 33.34 51.17 85.05
N LEU A 68 34.07 52.20 84.58
CA LEU A 68 34.25 52.48 83.15
C LEU A 68 35.03 51.37 82.44
N ALA A 69 36.10 50.85 83.04
CA ALA A 69 36.86 49.72 82.49
C ALA A 69 36.01 48.45 82.41
N ASP A 70 35.21 48.17 83.44
CA ASP A 70 34.27 47.03 83.45
C ASP A 70 33.16 47.22 82.39
N ALA A 71 32.64 48.43 82.22
CA ALA A 71 31.66 48.76 81.18
C ALA A 71 32.28 48.62 79.78
N GLN A 72 33.52 49.10 79.59
CA GLN A 72 34.26 48.97 78.34
C GLN A 72 34.50 47.49 78.01
N ALA A 73 34.95 46.69 78.98
CA ALA A 73 35.15 45.25 78.80
C ALA A 73 33.84 44.53 78.40
N ARG A 74 32.70 44.91 78.99
CA ARG A 74 31.38 44.38 78.59
C ARG A 74 31.01 44.79 77.17
N THR A 75 31.30 46.04 76.77
CA THR A 75 31.04 46.48 75.39
C THR A 75 31.94 45.76 74.38
N GLU A 76 33.21 45.55 74.70
CA GLU A 76 34.14 44.78 73.86
C GLU A 76 33.68 43.32 73.71
N GLN A 77 33.21 42.69 74.80
CA GLN A 77 32.60 41.35 74.74
C GLN A 77 31.32 41.33 73.88
N CYS A 78 30.46 42.34 74.02
CA CYS A 78 29.24 42.47 73.22
C CYS A 78 29.56 42.70 71.74
N LEU A 79 30.57 43.52 71.43
CA LEU A 79 31.07 43.75 70.08
C LEU A 79 31.67 42.48 69.48
N SER A 80 32.50 41.74 70.25
CA SER A 80 33.03 40.44 69.81
C SER A 80 31.91 39.46 69.46
N THR A 81 30.90 39.35 70.32
CA THR A 81 29.72 38.50 70.07
C THR A 81 28.92 38.96 68.85
N LEU A 82 28.82 40.27 68.62
CA LEU A 82 28.15 40.83 67.45
C LEU A 82 28.93 40.51 66.18
N THR A 83 30.26 40.66 66.18
CA THR A 83 31.13 40.30 65.05
C THR A 83 30.96 38.83 64.69
N GLU A 84 30.99 37.92 65.68
CA GLU A 84 30.74 36.50 65.41
C GLU A 84 29.35 36.24 64.81
N ARG A 85 28.32 36.97 65.23
CA ARG A 85 26.96 36.84 64.66
C ARG A 85 26.90 37.36 63.23
N VAL A 86 27.57 38.47 62.94
CA VAL A 86 27.67 39.03 61.58
C VAL A 86 28.42 38.07 60.66
N ASP A 87 29.52 37.48 61.13
CA ASP A 87 30.27 36.47 60.35
C ASP A 87 29.41 35.23 60.06
N ARG A 88 28.66 34.73 61.04
CA ARG A 88 27.72 33.62 60.84
C ARG A 88 26.60 33.96 59.87
N LEU A 89 26.09 35.20 59.90
CA LEU A 89 25.08 35.67 58.96
C LEU A 89 25.65 35.78 57.53
N ALA A 90 26.87 36.29 57.38
CA ALA A 90 27.55 36.36 56.09
C ALA A 90 27.74 34.96 55.49
N GLN A 91 28.21 34.00 56.30
CA GLN A 91 28.34 32.59 55.86
C GLN A 91 26.98 31.95 55.52
N ALA A 92 25.93 32.25 56.28
CA ALA A 92 24.59 31.77 55.98
C ALA A 92 24.07 32.37 54.66
N GLN A 93 24.33 33.66 54.42
CA GLN A 93 23.95 34.36 53.20
C GLN A 93 24.68 33.78 51.98
N GLU A 94 25.99 33.57 52.06
CA GLU A 94 26.77 32.92 50.98
C GLU A 94 26.22 31.52 50.65
N ARG A 95 25.89 30.72 51.67
CA ARG A 95 25.24 29.41 51.47
C ARG A 95 23.87 29.52 50.80
N THR A 96 23.08 30.55 51.13
CA THR A 96 21.78 30.76 50.47
C THR A 96 21.94 31.22 49.02
N GLU A 97 22.92 32.06 48.72
CA GLU A 97 23.22 32.49 47.35
C GLU A 97 23.65 31.29 46.48
N LEU A 98 24.51 30.41 47.00
CA LEU A 98 24.89 29.17 46.32
C LEU A 98 23.66 28.28 46.03
N ARG A 99 22.77 28.08 47.02
CA ARG A 99 21.54 27.29 46.83
C ARG A 99 20.58 27.92 45.83
N LEU A 100 20.46 29.24 45.81
CA LEU A 100 19.63 29.95 44.83
C LEU A 100 20.19 29.80 43.42
N ASN A 101 21.51 29.84 43.25
CA ASN A 101 22.15 29.59 41.96
C ASN A 101 21.91 28.14 41.47
N GLU A 102 22.05 27.15 42.35
CA GLU A 102 21.73 25.75 42.03
C GLU A 102 20.26 25.56 41.63
N LEU A 103 19.34 26.23 42.33
CA LEU A 103 17.90 26.22 42.01
C LEU A 103 17.63 26.89 40.65
N ALA A 104 18.26 28.02 40.35
CA ALA A 104 18.12 28.70 39.08
C ALA A 104 18.62 27.84 37.91
N GLU A 105 19.75 27.14 38.09
CA GLU A 105 20.24 26.18 37.09
C GLU A 105 19.28 25.00 36.91
N ALA A 106 18.78 24.42 38.01
CA ALA A 106 17.84 23.32 37.96
C ALA A 106 16.55 23.73 37.24
N GLN A 107 16.01 24.91 37.55
CA GLN A 107 14.84 25.47 36.88
C GLN A 107 15.11 25.68 35.38
N SER A 108 16.26 26.23 34.99
CA SER A 108 16.63 26.41 33.58
C SER A 108 16.71 25.07 32.83
N ARG A 109 17.22 24.01 33.47
CA ARG A 109 17.22 22.64 32.90
C ARG A 109 15.80 22.11 32.74
N THR A 110 14.94 22.29 33.73
CA THR A 110 13.53 21.87 33.65
C THR A 110 12.78 22.60 32.54
N GLU A 111 12.98 23.90 32.38
CA GLU A 111 12.38 24.68 31.30
C GLU A 111 12.80 24.18 29.92
N ARG A 112 14.09 23.82 29.73
CA ARG A 112 14.54 23.20 28.48
C ARG A 112 13.87 21.86 28.22
N HIS A 113 13.78 20.99 29.22
CA HIS A 113 13.10 19.69 29.05
C HIS A 113 11.60 19.84 28.74
N LEU A 114 10.93 20.84 29.33
CA LEU A 114 9.54 21.14 28.99
C LEU A 114 9.39 21.62 27.54
N GLN A 115 10.33 22.43 27.04
CA GLN A 115 10.34 22.84 25.63
C GLN A 115 10.57 21.65 24.69
N GLU A 116 11.51 20.75 25.02
CA GLU A 116 11.75 19.52 24.26
C GLU A 116 10.52 18.62 24.23
N LEU A 117 9.85 18.43 25.37
CA LEU A 117 8.61 17.67 25.47
C LEU A 117 7.47 18.29 24.65
N ALA A 118 7.30 19.61 24.71
CA ALA A 118 6.30 20.31 23.91
C ALA A 118 6.54 20.12 22.40
N GLN A 119 7.80 20.19 21.96
CA GLN A 119 8.16 19.92 20.56
C GLN A 119 7.92 18.46 20.17
N ALA A 120 8.28 17.51 21.04
CA ALA A 120 8.03 16.09 20.80
C ALA A 120 6.53 15.77 20.73
N GLN A 121 5.74 16.39 21.60
CA GLN A 121 4.28 16.28 21.57
C GLN A 121 3.71 16.85 20.27
N SER A 122 4.11 18.06 19.87
CA SER A 122 3.65 18.67 18.62
C SER A 122 3.97 17.80 17.38
N ARG A 123 5.18 17.22 17.32
CA ARG A 123 5.56 16.27 16.26
C ARG A 123 4.70 15.01 16.29
N THR A 124 4.31 14.54 17.47
CA THR A 124 3.48 13.35 17.64
C THR A 124 2.04 13.62 17.19
N GLU A 125 1.48 14.77 17.56
CA GLU A 125 0.16 15.21 17.10
C GLU A 125 0.12 15.35 15.56
N GLN A 126 1.17 15.90 14.96
CA GLN A 126 1.27 15.97 13.50
C GLN A 126 1.25 14.58 12.85
N ARG A 127 2.06 13.63 13.36
CA ARG A 127 2.08 12.25 12.86
C ARG A 127 0.74 11.54 13.03
N LEU A 128 0.03 11.77 14.14
CA LEU A 128 -1.30 11.23 14.36
C LEU A 128 -2.31 11.78 13.37
N ASN A 129 -2.24 13.07 13.04
CA ASN A 129 -3.10 13.68 12.02
C ASN A 129 -2.83 13.11 10.62
N GLU A 130 -1.55 12.92 10.26
CA GLU A 130 -1.16 12.29 9.00
C GLU A 130 -1.66 10.83 8.93
N LEU A 131 -1.56 10.07 10.03
CA LEU A 131 -2.07 8.71 10.11
C LEU A 131 -3.59 8.65 9.97
N ALA A 132 -4.32 9.55 10.63
CA ALA A 132 -5.77 9.65 10.53
C ALA A 132 -6.23 9.95 9.10
N GLN A 133 -5.52 10.84 8.39
CA GLN A 133 -5.79 11.13 6.98
C GLN A 133 -5.51 9.91 6.09
N ALA A 134 -4.38 9.22 6.29
CA ALA A 134 -4.05 8.01 5.54
C ALA A 134 -5.07 6.89 5.78
N GLN A 135 -5.55 6.74 7.01
CA GLN A 135 -6.60 5.80 7.36
C GLN A 135 -7.93 6.15 6.66
N ALA A 136 -8.35 7.42 6.69
CA ALA A 136 -9.57 7.88 6.02
C ALA A 136 -9.52 7.64 4.49
N GLN A 137 -8.37 7.89 3.85
CA GLN A 137 -8.17 7.57 2.44
C GLN A 137 -8.26 6.05 2.17
N THR A 138 -7.72 5.24 3.08
CA THR A 138 -7.77 3.78 2.96
C THR A 138 -9.20 3.27 3.08
N GLU A 139 -9.98 3.78 4.04
CA GLU A 139 -11.39 3.46 4.21
C GLU A 139 -12.20 3.82 2.95
N GLN A 140 -12.00 5.01 2.37
CA GLN A 140 -12.65 5.39 1.10
C GLN A 140 -12.30 4.44 -0.06
N ARG A 141 -11.03 4.04 -0.16
CA ARG A 141 -10.59 3.08 -1.19
C ARG A 141 -11.22 1.70 -0.97
N LEU A 142 -11.38 1.27 0.27
CA LEU A 142 -12.06 0.01 0.61
C LEU A 142 -13.55 0.08 0.23
N THR A 143 -14.26 1.15 0.56
CA THR A 143 -15.66 1.33 0.14
C THR A 143 -15.80 1.27 -1.38
N THR A 144 -14.92 1.97 -2.10
CA THR A 144 -14.90 1.94 -3.58
C THR A 144 -14.61 0.53 -4.11
N LEU A 145 -13.73 -0.22 -3.45
CA LEU A 145 -13.41 -1.59 -3.83
C LEU A 145 -14.62 -2.52 -3.62
N THR A 146 -15.32 -2.40 -2.49
CA THR A 146 -16.54 -3.15 -2.20
C THR A 146 -17.59 -2.91 -3.27
N GLU A 147 -17.87 -1.65 -3.63
CA GLU A 147 -18.83 -1.31 -4.70
C GLU A 147 -18.42 -1.88 -6.08
N ARG A 148 -17.12 -2.01 -6.34
CA ARG A 148 -16.63 -2.63 -7.59
C ARG A 148 -16.81 -4.14 -7.56
N VAL A 149 -16.58 -4.78 -6.42
CA VAL A 149 -16.80 -6.22 -6.23
C VAL A 149 -18.28 -6.55 -6.40
N ASP A 150 -19.19 -5.77 -5.81
CA ASP A 150 -20.63 -5.97 -5.94
C ASP A 150 -21.08 -5.84 -7.42
N ARG A 151 -20.58 -4.80 -8.11
CA ARG A 151 -20.85 -4.64 -9.56
C ARG A 151 -20.30 -5.79 -10.41
N LEU A 152 -19.14 -6.35 -10.05
CA LEU A 152 -18.59 -7.51 -10.73
C LEU A 152 -19.44 -8.77 -10.48
N ALA A 153 -19.93 -8.97 -9.26
CA ALA A 153 -20.83 -10.07 -8.93
C ALA A 153 -22.14 -9.98 -9.74
N GLU A 154 -22.75 -8.81 -9.83
CA GLU A 154 -23.95 -8.59 -10.65
C GLU A 154 -23.68 -8.82 -12.15
N ALA A 155 -22.54 -8.35 -12.65
CA ALA A 155 -22.15 -8.57 -14.05
C ALA A 155 -21.94 -10.06 -14.33
N GLN A 156 -21.32 -10.79 -13.41
CA GLN A 156 -21.11 -12.23 -13.50
C GLN A 156 -22.45 -12.98 -13.52
N GLU A 157 -23.39 -12.68 -12.62
CA GLU A 157 -24.71 -13.31 -12.60
C GLU A 157 -25.46 -13.09 -13.94
N ARG A 158 -25.37 -11.89 -14.52
CA ARG A 158 -25.95 -11.61 -15.84
C ARG A 158 -25.28 -12.42 -16.95
N THR A 159 -23.96 -12.63 -16.88
CA THR A 159 -23.26 -13.46 -17.87
C THR A 159 -23.62 -14.92 -17.75
N GLU A 160 -23.78 -15.44 -16.52
CA GLU A 160 -24.22 -16.83 -16.28
C GLU A 160 -25.61 -17.07 -16.87
N LYS A 161 -26.57 -16.17 -16.61
CA LYS A 161 -27.92 -16.25 -17.22
C LYS A 161 -27.90 -16.26 -18.75
N ARG A 162 -27.07 -15.41 -19.37
CA ARG A 162 -26.92 -15.37 -20.83
C ARG A 162 -26.30 -16.65 -21.39
N LEU A 163 -25.40 -17.29 -20.66
CA LEU A 163 -24.81 -18.57 -21.05
C LEU A 163 -25.86 -19.69 -20.99
N ASP A 164 -26.70 -19.72 -19.96
CA ASP A 164 -27.80 -20.69 -19.85
C ASP A 164 -28.83 -20.52 -20.98
N GLU A 165 -29.17 -19.27 -21.32
CA GLU A 165 -30.04 -18.96 -22.46
C GLU A 165 -29.42 -19.42 -23.79
N LEU A 166 -28.12 -19.17 -24.00
CA LEU A 166 -27.39 -19.63 -25.18
C LEU A 166 -27.33 -21.16 -25.27
N ALA A 167 -27.07 -21.85 -24.17
CA ALA A 167 -27.06 -23.31 -24.11
C ALA A 167 -28.43 -23.89 -24.48
N SER A 168 -29.50 -23.28 -23.94
CA SER A 168 -30.88 -23.67 -24.26
C SER A 168 -31.22 -23.44 -25.74
N ALA A 169 -30.81 -22.31 -26.30
CA ALA A 169 -30.99 -22.01 -27.72
C ALA A 169 -30.21 -23.00 -28.62
N GLN A 170 -29.02 -23.40 -28.21
CA GLN A 170 -28.21 -24.38 -28.93
C GLN A 170 -28.85 -25.77 -28.96
N ILE A 171 -29.44 -26.21 -27.84
CA ILE A 171 -30.21 -27.48 -27.77
C ILE A 171 -31.39 -27.43 -28.74
N ALA A 172 -32.19 -26.36 -28.71
CA ALA A 172 -33.33 -26.20 -29.62
C ALA A 172 -32.92 -26.15 -31.10
N LEU A 173 -31.78 -25.52 -31.39
CA LEU A 173 -31.21 -25.49 -32.73
C LEU A 173 -30.78 -26.89 -33.18
N GLN A 174 -30.14 -27.66 -32.31
CA GLN A 174 -29.73 -29.03 -32.60
C GLN A 174 -30.94 -29.91 -32.97
N GLU A 175 -32.02 -29.86 -32.19
CA GLU A 175 -33.26 -30.58 -32.48
C GLU A 175 -33.86 -30.18 -33.84
N THR A 176 -33.80 -28.90 -34.17
CA THR A 176 -34.29 -28.37 -35.45
C THR A 176 -33.47 -28.89 -36.62
N VAL A 177 -32.14 -28.93 -36.47
CA VAL A 177 -31.21 -29.46 -37.49
C VAL A 177 -31.42 -30.95 -37.68
N GLU A 178 -31.59 -31.73 -36.61
CA GLU A 178 -31.89 -33.16 -36.69
C GLU A 178 -33.20 -33.42 -37.44
N ARG A 179 -34.26 -32.65 -37.14
CA ARG A 179 -35.54 -32.74 -37.85
C ARG A 179 -35.41 -32.39 -39.33
N LEU A 180 -34.62 -31.36 -39.65
CA LEU A 180 -34.36 -30.98 -41.04
C LEU A 180 -33.61 -32.09 -41.79
N ALA A 181 -32.61 -32.71 -41.15
CA ALA A 181 -31.86 -33.81 -41.73
C ALA A 181 -32.76 -35.02 -42.04
N LEU A 182 -33.67 -35.37 -41.13
CA LEU A 182 -34.69 -36.40 -41.37
C LEU A 182 -35.62 -36.04 -42.53
N GLY A 183 -36.10 -34.80 -42.57
CA GLY A 183 -36.94 -34.30 -43.66
C GLY A 183 -36.25 -34.38 -45.02
N LEU A 184 -34.98 -33.99 -45.10
CA LEU A 184 -34.17 -34.09 -46.33
C LEU A 184 -33.98 -35.54 -46.77
N GLY A 185 -33.79 -36.48 -45.83
CA GLY A 185 -33.74 -37.91 -46.12
C GLY A 185 -35.02 -38.40 -46.80
N SER A 186 -36.18 -38.04 -46.24
CA SER A 186 -37.49 -38.40 -46.81
C SER A 186 -37.70 -37.83 -48.22
N VAL A 187 -37.34 -36.56 -48.43
CA VAL A 187 -37.42 -35.93 -49.76
C VAL A 187 -36.53 -36.65 -50.76
N ARG A 188 -35.30 -37.01 -50.39
CA ARG A 188 -34.39 -37.77 -51.25
C ARG A 188 -34.98 -39.12 -51.66
N ASP A 189 -35.60 -39.83 -50.73
CA ASP A 189 -36.22 -41.13 -50.99
C ASP A 189 -37.44 -40.99 -51.92
N GLN A 190 -38.27 -39.97 -51.72
CA GLN A 190 -39.41 -39.66 -52.59
C GLN A 190 -38.96 -39.29 -54.01
N VAL A 191 -37.93 -38.45 -54.15
CA VAL A 191 -37.34 -38.09 -55.45
C VAL A 191 -36.74 -39.32 -56.15
N GLY A 192 -36.07 -40.21 -55.41
CA GLY A 192 -35.60 -41.49 -55.93
C GLY A 192 -36.75 -42.41 -56.37
N GLY A 193 -37.87 -42.41 -55.63
CA GLY A 193 -39.11 -43.08 -56.02
C GLY A 193 -39.69 -42.54 -57.33
N LEU A 194 -39.88 -41.23 -57.44
CA LEU A 194 -40.36 -40.55 -58.64
C LEU A 194 -39.49 -40.83 -59.86
N SER A 195 -38.16 -40.79 -59.70
CA SER A 195 -37.21 -41.09 -60.78
C SER A 195 -37.38 -42.51 -61.31
N ARG A 196 -37.62 -43.49 -60.43
CA ARG A 196 -37.94 -44.88 -60.83
C ARG A 196 -39.28 -44.96 -61.55
N THR A 197 -40.32 -44.29 -61.06
CA THR A 197 -41.63 -44.26 -61.73
C THR A 197 -41.53 -43.68 -63.15
N MET A 198 -40.76 -42.61 -63.36
CA MET A 198 -40.51 -42.07 -64.69
C MET A 198 -39.79 -43.07 -65.59
N ALA A 199 -38.78 -43.79 -65.08
CA ALA A 199 -38.08 -44.82 -65.84
C ALA A 199 -39.02 -45.97 -66.26
N TYR A 200 -39.87 -46.44 -65.35
CA TYR A 200 -40.88 -47.45 -65.67
C TYR A 200 -41.95 -46.94 -66.64
N ALA A 201 -42.32 -45.66 -66.57
CA ALA A 201 -43.26 -45.07 -67.52
C ALA A 201 -42.69 -45.07 -68.94
N LEU A 202 -41.43 -44.64 -69.11
CA LEU A 202 -40.73 -44.69 -70.39
C LEU A 202 -40.60 -46.13 -70.91
N GLU A 203 -40.25 -47.08 -70.03
CA GLU A 203 -40.14 -48.49 -70.39
C GLU A 203 -41.50 -49.08 -70.85
N ASN A 204 -42.58 -48.74 -70.14
CA ASN A 204 -43.94 -49.16 -70.50
C ASN A 204 -44.40 -48.56 -71.83
N GLU A 205 -44.01 -47.31 -72.12
CA GLU A 205 -44.27 -46.68 -73.42
C GLU A 205 -43.50 -47.39 -74.53
N ALA A 206 -42.21 -47.68 -74.30
CA ALA A 206 -41.37 -48.41 -75.23
C ALA A 206 -41.94 -49.80 -75.57
N TYR A 207 -42.48 -50.54 -74.59
CA TYR A 207 -43.16 -51.81 -74.86
C TYR A 207 -44.32 -51.71 -75.86
N ARG A 208 -45.01 -50.57 -75.90
CA ARG A 208 -46.15 -50.34 -76.79
C ARG A 208 -45.69 -49.87 -78.17
N CYS A 209 -44.75 -48.95 -78.23
CA CYS A 209 -44.39 -48.24 -79.46
C CYS A 209 -43.21 -48.87 -80.22
N LEU A 210 -42.29 -49.52 -79.52
CA LEU A 210 -41.04 -50.01 -80.10
C LEU A 210 -41.25 -51.05 -81.24
N PRO A 211 -42.17 -52.04 -81.14
CA PRO A 211 -42.34 -53.03 -82.20
C PRO A 211 -42.75 -52.42 -83.55
N ASP A 212 -43.72 -51.49 -83.54
CA ASP A 212 -44.20 -50.84 -84.76
C ASP A 212 -43.13 -49.90 -85.33
N PHE A 213 -42.46 -49.12 -84.46
CA PHE A 213 -41.35 -48.25 -84.85
C PHE A 213 -40.21 -49.04 -85.54
N LEU A 214 -39.79 -50.16 -84.96
CA LEU A 214 -38.74 -51.01 -85.50
C LEU A 214 -39.11 -51.59 -86.87
N LYS A 215 -40.38 -51.96 -87.07
CA LYS A 215 -40.88 -52.48 -88.33
C LYS A 215 -40.90 -51.40 -89.41
N GLU A 216 -41.43 -50.22 -89.11
CA GLU A 216 -41.61 -49.12 -90.07
C GLU A 216 -40.30 -48.44 -90.45
N ARG A 217 -39.42 -48.18 -89.47
CA ARG A 217 -38.19 -47.40 -89.68
C ARG A 217 -36.96 -48.25 -89.96
N HIS A 218 -36.93 -49.48 -89.47
CA HIS A 218 -35.73 -50.31 -89.49
C HIS A 218 -35.94 -51.69 -90.14
N GLY A 219 -37.15 -52.01 -90.61
CA GLY A 219 -37.47 -53.29 -91.24
C GLY A 219 -37.32 -54.50 -90.30
N ILE A 220 -37.31 -54.27 -88.98
CA ILE A 220 -37.16 -55.32 -87.97
C ILE A 220 -38.56 -55.72 -87.49
N VAL A 221 -38.94 -56.96 -87.78
CA VAL A 221 -40.24 -57.51 -87.36
C VAL A 221 -40.06 -58.24 -86.05
N VAL A 222 -40.74 -57.77 -85.00
CA VAL A 222 -40.82 -58.46 -83.71
C VAL A 222 -41.76 -59.65 -83.84
N LEU A 223 -41.24 -60.87 -83.70
CA LEU A 223 -41.97 -62.13 -83.90
C LEU A 223 -42.81 -62.50 -82.67
N GLU A 224 -42.37 -62.08 -81.48
CA GLU A 224 -43.00 -62.38 -80.20
C GLU A 224 -43.05 -61.14 -79.31
N ARG A 225 -44.01 -61.07 -78.40
CA ARG A 225 -44.14 -59.94 -77.48
C ARG A 225 -42.82 -59.73 -76.73
N LEU A 226 -42.32 -58.50 -76.73
CA LEU A 226 -41.15 -58.13 -75.94
C LEU A 226 -41.43 -58.37 -74.44
N VAL A 227 -40.45 -58.91 -73.73
CA VAL A 227 -40.53 -59.22 -72.31
C VAL A 227 -39.30 -58.71 -71.57
N ARG A 228 -39.49 -58.37 -70.29
CA ARG A 228 -38.41 -58.17 -69.33
C ARG A 228 -38.02 -59.54 -68.80
N THR A 229 -36.75 -59.88 -68.89
CA THR A 229 -36.26 -61.19 -68.47
C THR A 229 -34.86 -61.10 -67.91
N GLU A 230 -34.43 -62.15 -67.25
CA GLU A 230 -33.05 -62.33 -66.82
C GLU A 230 -32.37 -63.36 -67.74
N ILE A 231 -31.21 -63.01 -68.29
CA ILE A 231 -30.38 -63.90 -69.11
C ILE A 231 -28.96 -63.89 -68.52
N ALA A 232 -28.44 -65.08 -68.20
CA ALA A 232 -27.11 -65.25 -67.60
C ALA A 232 -26.86 -64.36 -66.35
N GLY A 233 -27.87 -64.20 -65.48
CA GLY A 233 -27.74 -63.38 -64.27
C GLY A 233 -27.93 -61.88 -64.49
N ARG A 234 -28.30 -61.44 -65.70
CA ARG A 234 -28.44 -60.04 -66.08
C ARG A 234 -29.86 -59.72 -66.48
N GLU A 235 -30.38 -58.63 -65.92
CA GLU A 235 -31.69 -58.11 -66.28
C GLU A 235 -31.64 -57.42 -67.65
N VAL A 236 -32.58 -57.79 -68.52
CA VAL A 236 -32.76 -57.22 -69.86
C VAL A 236 -34.13 -56.54 -69.91
N ASN A 237 -34.18 -55.24 -70.18
CA ASN A 237 -35.44 -54.49 -70.20
C ASN A 237 -36.33 -54.92 -71.37
N PHE A 238 -35.77 -55.13 -72.56
CA PHE A 238 -36.51 -55.57 -73.73
C PHE A 238 -35.84 -56.78 -74.35
N PHE A 239 -36.51 -57.94 -74.31
CA PHE A 239 -36.05 -59.15 -74.97
C PHE A 239 -37.16 -59.74 -75.84
N GLY A 240 -36.81 -60.21 -77.04
CA GLY A 240 -37.74 -60.96 -77.89
C GLY A 240 -37.11 -61.42 -79.19
N ARG A 241 -37.74 -62.41 -79.85
CA ARG A 241 -37.29 -62.88 -81.16
C ARG A 241 -37.69 -61.89 -82.24
N VAL A 242 -36.75 -61.60 -83.14
CA VAL A 242 -36.93 -60.64 -84.21
C VAL A 242 -36.47 -61.22 -85.54
N ARG A 243 -37.02 -60.69 -86.64
CA ARG A 243 -36.58 -61.00 -88.00
C ARG A 243 -36.17 -59.73 -88.70
N LYS A 244 -34.98 -59.72 -89.28
CA LYS A 244 -34.45 -58.61 -90.08
C LYS A 244 -33.89 -59.17 -91.39
N ASP A 245 -34.30 -58.60 -92.52
CA ASP A 245 -33.81 -59.00 -93.86
C ASP A 245 -33.89 -60.53 -94.10
N GLY A 246 -34.96 -61.17 -93.63
CA GLY A 246 -35.19 -62.62 -93.77
C GLY A 246 -34.47 -63.51 -92.74
N HIS A 247 -33.61 -62.97 -91.89
CA HIS A 247 -32.85 -63.71 -90.88
C HIS A 247 -33.46 -63.53 -89.48
N GLU A 248 -33.59 -64.62 -88.73
CA GLU A 248 -34.05 -64.58 -87.34
C GLU A 248 -32.90 -64.32 -86.37
N GLY A 249 -33.20 -63.58 -85.30
CA GLY A 249 -32.26 -63.22 -84.25
C GLY A 249 -32.99 -62.79 -82.98
N HIS A 250 -32.23 -62.21 -82.06
CA HIS A 250 -32.73 -61.76 -80.76
C HIS A 250 -32.61 -60.25 -80.63
N LEU A 251 -33.64 -59.59 -80.14
CA LEU A 251 -33.56 -58.19 -79.72
C LEU A 251 -33.18 -58.14 -78.25
N VAL A 252 -32.18 -57.34 -77.93
CA VAL A 252 -31.74 -57.05 -76.57
C VAL A 252 -31.80 -55.55 -76.38
N GLY A 253 -32.59 -55.08 -75.43
CA GLY A 253 -32.72 -53.66 -75.20
C GLY A 253 -32.68 -53.23 -73.76
N GLU A 254 -32.18 -52.01 -73.57
CA GLU A 254 -32.13 -51.29 -72.30
C GLU A 254 -32.94 -50.00 -72.37
N CYS A 255 -33.54 -49.61 -71.25
CA CYS A 255 -34.25 -48.35 -71.11
C CYS A 255 -33.49 -47.41 -70.17
N VAL A 256 -33.22 -46.18 -70.61
CA VAL A 256 -32.60 -45.14 -69.77
C VAL A 256 -33.22 -43.78 -70.04
N LEU A 257 -33.67 -43.06 -69.00
CA LEU A 257 -34.33 -41.75 -69.17
C LEU A 257 -33.48 -40.76 -69.98
N ARG A 258 -32.18 -40.71 -69.71
CA ARG A 258 -31.23 -39.88 -70.45
C ARG A 258 -29.97 -40.66 -70.74
N LEU A 259 -29.57 -40.71 -72.01
CA LEU A 259 -28.33 -41.34 -72.45
C LEU A 259 -27.25 -40.27 -72.62
N ASP A 260 -26.55 -39.96 -71.55
CA ASP A 260 -25.56 -38.87 -71.49
C ASP A 260 -24.16 -39.30 -71.01
N ASP A 261 -23.99 -40.57 -70.65
CA ASP A 261 -22.72 -41.21 -70.35
C ASP A 261 -22.49 -42.48 -71.20
N ARG A 262 -21.23 -42.93 -71.24
CA ARG A 262 -20.82 -44.12 -72.02
C ARG A 262 -20.90 -45.42 -71.21
N THR A 263 -21.21 -45.36 -69.92
CA THR A 263 -21.27 -46.54 -69.05
C THR A 263 -22.40 -47.45 -69.50
N LYS A 264 -23.54 -46.87 -69.91
CA LYS A 264 -24.68 -47.61 -70.47
C LYS A 264 -24.33 -48.36 -71.76
N LEU A 265 -23.51 -47.77 -72.62
CA LEU A 265 -23.03 -48.45 -73.83
C LEU A 265 -22.09 -49.61 -73.53
N ALA A 266 -21.40 -49.60 -72.39
CA ALA A 266 -20.59 -50.74 -71.94
C ALA A 266 -21.46 -51.81 -71.27
N GLN A 267 -22.45 -51.41 -70.47
CA GLN A 267 -23.37 -52.34 -69.80
C GLN A 267 -24.18 -53.17 -70.81
N ILE A 268 -24.79 -52.51 -71.80
CA ILE A 268 -25.54 -53.21 -72.83
C ILE A 268 -24.63 -54.14 -73.64
N GLN A 269 -23.36 -53.78 -73.87
CA GLN A 269 -22.43 -54.64 -74.59
C GLN A 269 -22.23 -55.97 -73.87
N VAL A 270 -21.98 -55.93 -72.56
CA VAL A 270 -21.80 -57.17 -71.79
C VAL A 270 -23.10 -57.99 -71.75
N THR A 271 -24.26 -57.33 -71.78
CA THR A 271 -25.56 -58.02 -71.89
C THR A 271 -25.75 -58.67 -73.27
N ILE A 272 -25.33 -58.02 -74.35
CA ILE A 272 -25.33 -58.58 -75.71
C ILE A 272 -24.46 -59.84 -75.74
N ASP A 273 -23.21 -59.72 -75.29
CA ASP A 273 -22.23 -60.81 -75.31
C ASP A 273 -22.78 -62.04 -74.55
N ALA A 274 -23.39 -61.81 -73.37
CA ALA A 274 -24.01 -62.88 -72.58
C ALA A 274 -25.20 -63.55 -73.28
N VAL A 275 -26.01 -62.79 -74.02
CA VAL A 275 -27.15 -63.33 -74.79
C VAL A 275 -26.67 -64.12 -76.00
N GLU A 276 -25.66 -63.63 -76.72
CA GLU A 276 -25.04 -64.33 -77.85
C GLU A 276 -24.42 -65.66 -77.41
N GLU A 277 -23.69 -65.68 -76.28
CA GLU A 277 -23.12 -66.90 -75.72
C GLU A 277 -24.18 -67.92 -75.27
N THR A 278 -25.30 -67.43 -74.71
CA THR A 278 -26.32 -68.31 -74.13
C THR A 278 -27.30 -68.88 -75.16
N LEU A 279 -27.76 -68.04 -76.10
CA LEU A 279 -28.86 -68.38 -77.02
C LEU A 279 -28.40 -68.59 -78.46
N GLY A 280 -27.24 -68.06 -78.83
CA GLY A 280 -26.71 -68.09 -80.19
C GLY A 280 -27.52 -67.25 -81.19
N GLY A 281 -26.91 -66.96 -82.33
CA GLY A 281 -27.52 -66.17 -83.41
C GLY A 281 -27.34 -64.65 -83.25
N PRO A 282 -27.74 -63.85 -84.26
CA PRO A 282 -27.48 -62.43 -84.28
C PRO A 282 -28.32 -61.67 -83.25
N VAL A 283 -27.68 -60.79 -82.49
CA VAL A 283 -28.36 -59.88 -81.54
C VAL A 283 -28.51 -58.48 -82.16
N ILE A 284 -29.71 -57.92 -82.05
CA ILE A 284 -30.00 -56.53 -82.39
C ILE A 284 -30.11 -55.72 -81.10
N PRO A 285 -29.08 -54.93 -80.76
CA PRO A 285 -29.09 -54.10 -79.57
C PRO A 285 -29.88 -52.81 -79.74
N VAL A 286 -30.76 -52.52 -78.78
CA VAL A 286 -31.62 -51.33 -78.78
C VAL A 286 -31.53 -50.59 -77.44
N ILE A 287 -31.24 -49.30 -77.46
CA ILE A 287 -31.39 -48.43 -76.28
C ILE A 287 -32.58 -47.51 -76.52
N VAL A 288 -33.53 -47.55 -75.60
CA VAL A 288 -34.63 -46.60 -75.57
C VAL A 288 -34.33 -45.50 -74.56
N THR A 289 -34.42 -44.25 -75.00
CA THR A 289 -34.16 -43.10 -74.14
C THR A 289 -35.08 -41.92 -74.45
N HIS A 290 -35.31 -41.01 -73.51
CA HIS A 290 -36.00 -39.77 -73.85
C HIS A 290 -35.06 -38.82 -74.62
N PHE A 291 -33.77 -38.80 -74.28
CA PHE A 291 -32.79 -37.93 -74.92
C PHE A 291 -31.38 -38.53 -74.88
N ALA A 292 -30.68 -38.49 -76.02
CA ALA A 292 -29.27 -38.87 -76.13
C ALA A 292 -28.37 -37.67 -76.45
N LYS A 293 -27.22 -37.56 -75.77
CA LYS A 293 -26.18 -36.60 -76.20
C LYS A 293 -25.58 -37.03 -77.54
N LYS A 294 -25.26 -36.06 -78.39
CA LYS A 294 -24.79 -36.28 -79.77
C LYS A 294 -23.56 -37.19 -79.84
N ASP A 295 -22.58 -36.97 -78.97
CA ASP A 295 -21.35 -37.77 -78.93
C ASP A 295 -21.59 -39.23 -78.52
N VAL A 296 -22.51 -39.46 -77.57
CA VAL A 296 -22.92 -40.80 -77.15
C VAL A 296 -23.74 -41.49 -78.23
N LEU A 297 -24.63 -40.76 -78.90
CA LEU A 297 -25.43 -41.25 -80.03
C LEU A 297 -24.54 -41.71 -81.20
N GLU A 298 -23.54 -40.90 -81.58
CA GLU A 298 -22.56 -41.26 -82.60
C GLU A 298 -21.77 -42.52 -82.20
N LYS A 299 -21.39 -42.63 -80.93
CA LYS A 299 -20.67 -43.81 -80.43
C LYS A 299 -21.53 -45.07 -80.41
N ALA A 300 -22.80 -44.96 -80.03
CA ALA A 300 -23.75 -46.07 -80.07
C ALA A 300 -23.91 -46.59 -81.50
N ARG A 301 -24.09 -45.68 -82.48
CA ARG A 301 -24.15 -46.02 -83.91
C ARG A 301 -22.89 -46.74 -84.40
N GLN A 302 -21.70 -46.28 -84.01
CA GLN A 302 -20.43 -46.95 -84.34
C GLN A 302 -20.35 -48.39 -83.80
N ARG A 303 -21.05 -48.69 -82.71
CA ARG A 303 -21.12 -50.03 -82.10
C ARG A 303 -22.29 -50.87 -82.62
N GLY A 304 -23.04 -50.37 -83.60
CA GLY A 304 -24.24 -51.06 -84.10
C GLY A 304 -25.42 -51.04 -83.12
N ILE A 305 -25.37 -50.23 -82.06
CA ILE A 305 -26.46 -50.07 -81.09
C ILE A 305 -27.48 -49.08 -81.65
N LEU A 306 -28.70 -49.56 -81.84
CA LEU A 306 -29.81 -48.72 -82.25
C LEU A 306 -30.30 -47.90 -81.05
N VAL A 307 -30.18 -46.58 -81.13
CA VAL A 307 -30.74 -45.69 -80.11
C VAL A 307 -32.04 -45.12 -80.63
N VAL A 308 -33.12 -45.34 -79.89
CA VAL A 308 -34.46 -44.83 -80.20
C VAL A 308 -34.82 -43.78 -79.17
N GLN A 309 -35.07 -42.55 -79.62
CA GLN A 309 -35.51 -41.48 -78.71
C GLN A 309 -37.03 -41.45 -78.62
N SER A 310 -37.58 -41.23 -77.43
CA SER A 310 -39.00 -41.43 -77.16
C SER A 310 -39.96 -40.49 -77.88
N PHE A 311 -39.43 -39.42 -78.48
CA PHE A 311 -40.18 -38.48 -79.30
C PHE A 311 -40.10 -38.79 -80.80
N GLU A 312 -39.42 -39.88 -81.20
CA GLU A 312 -39.23 -40.28 -82.61
C GLU A 312 -40.29 -41.29 -83.10
N TRP A 313 -40.96 -41.99 -82.17
CA TRP A 313 -42.05 -42.91 -82.47
C TRP A 313 -43.42 -42.25 -82.43
#